data_AF-A0A375Z4K1-F1
#
_entry.id   AF-A0A375Z4K1-F1
#
_cell.length_a   1.000
_cell.length_b   1.000
_cell.length_c   1.000
_cell.angle_alpha   90.00
_cell.angle_beta   90.00
_cell.angle_gamma   90.00
#
_symmetry.space_group_name_H-M   'P 1'
#
loop_
_entity.id
_entity.type
_entity.pdbx_description
1 polymer ?
#
loop_
_entity_poly.entity_id
_entity_poly.type
_entity_poly.pdbx_seq_one_letter_code
_entity_poly.pdbx_strand_id
1 'polypeptide(L)' 'MTKTAIKNPIFVESPCAAMELGVTTQTIRNMIGRGELPAMRVGRRFKITRDDLDAYKAAAVVSA' A
#
# COMPACT_ATOMS: atom_id res chain seq x y z
N MET A 1 -29.71 2.87 7.90
CA MET A 1 -29.46 1.70 7.04
C MET A 1 -29.28 2.21 5.63
N THR A 2 -28.18 2.11 4.90
CA THR A 2 -26.81 1.67 5.08
C THR A 2 -26.03 2.72 4.30
N LYS A 3 -25.18 3.53 4.95
CA LYS A 3 -24.38 4.54 4.25
C LYS A 3 -23.42 3.76 3.34
N THR A 4 -23.80 3.61 2.08
CA THR A 4 -22.96 3.06 1.01
C THR A 4 -21.65 3.81 1.08
N ALA A 5 -20.64 3.18 1.65
CA ALA A 5 -19.28 3.68 1.64
C ALA A 5 -18.90 3.72 0.17
N ILE A 6 -18.97 4.90 -0.44
CA ILE A 6 -18.19 5.19 -1.62
C ILE A 6 -16.76 4.96 -1.17
N LYS A 7 -16.25 3.73 -1.36
CA LYS A 7 -14.84 3.42 -1.22
C LYS A 7 -14.18 4.21 -2.34
N ASN A 8 -13.97 5.50 -2.12
CA ASN A 8 -13.11 6.30 -2.96
C ASN A 8 -11.74 5.66 -2.76
N PRO A 9 -11.24 4.84 -3.70
CA PRO A 9 -10.03 4.10 -3.45
C PRO A 9 -8.91 5.13 -3.52
N ILE A 10 -8.50 5.63 -2.37
CA ILE A 10 -7.31 6.46 -2.26
C ILE A 10 -6.15 5.54 -2.58
N PHE A 11 -5.67 5.65 -3.82
CA PHE A 11 -4.50 4.94 -4.28
C PHE A 11 -3.27 5.71 -3.85
N VAL A 12 -2.37 5.03 -3.18
CA VAL A 12 -1.05 5.52 -2.83
C VAL A 12 -0.07 5.03 -3.91
N GLU A 13 0.70 5.96 -4.48
CA GLU A 13 1.77 5.59 -5.40
C GLU A 13 2.99 5.07 -4.61
N SER A 14 3.77 4.18 -5.22
CA SER A 14 4.95 3.60 -4.58
C SER A 14 5.95 4.59 -3.95
N PRO A 15 6.27 5.78 -4.52
CA PRO A 15 7.14 6.74 -3.84
C PRO A 15 6.51 7.34 -2.58
N CYS A 16 5.19 7.55 -2.56
CA CYS A 16 4.49 8.09 -1.40
C CYS A 16 4.41 7.04 -0.27
N ALA A 17 4.12 5.78 -0.64
CA ALA A 17 4.17 4.66 0.30
C ALA A 17 5.56 4.47 0.91
N ALA A 18 6.62 4.63 0.10
CA ALA A 18 8.01 4.54 0.54
C ALA A 18 8.33 5.59 1.62
N MET A 19 7.92 6.85 1.41
CA MET A 19 8.09 7.92 2.41
C MET A 19 7.36 7.62 3.71
N GLU A 20 6.13 7.11 3.63
CA GLU A 20 5.33 6.80 4.83
C GLU A 20 5.85 5.60 5.63
N LEU A 21 6.47 4.64 4.96
CA LEU A 21 7.09 3.47 5.59
C LEU A 21 8.55 3.75 6.00
N GLY A 22 9.13 4.88 5.58
CA GLY A 22 10.54 5.20 5.82
C GLY A 22 11.51 4.28 5.05
N VAL A 23 11.06 3.69 3.93
CA VAL A 23 11.86 2.76 3.12
C VAL A 23 12.14 3.34 1.73
N THR A 24 13.00 2.69 0.96
CA THR A 24 13.24 3.09 -0.43
C THR A 24 12.13 2.60 -1.37
N THR A 25 11.90 3.31 -2.47
CA THR A 25 10.97 2.88 -3.53
C THR A 25 11.34 1.50 -4.11
N GLN A 26 12.62 1.15 -4.11
CA GLN A 26 13.09 -0.17 -4.54
C GLN A 26 12.67 -1.26 -3.54
N THR A 27 12.74 -0.98 -2.24
CA THR A 27 12.22 -1.86 -1.19
C THR A 27 10.74 -2.13 -1.39
N ILE A 28 9.93 -1.09 -1.65
CA ILE A 28 8.50 -1.25 -1.96
C ILE A 28 8.28 -2.15 -3.19
N ARG A 29 9.02 -1.94 -4.28
CA ARG A 29 8.92 -2.82 -5.47
C ARG A 29 9.28 -4.26 -5.15
N ASN A 30 10.30 -4.48 -4.32
CA ASN A 30 10.70 -5.81 -3.89
C ASN A 30 9.60 -6.46 -3.03
N MET A 31 8.99 -5.73 -2.10
CA MET A 31 7.86 -6.20 -1.29
C MET A 31 6.65 -6.56 -2.14
N ILE A 32 6.33 -5.73 -3.15
CA ILE A 32 5.28 -6.02 -4.13
C ILE A 32 5.62 -7.29 -4.92
N GLY A 33 6.87 -7.42 -5.39
CA GLY A 33 7.32 -8.59 -6.14
C GLY A 33 7.33 -9.88 -5.30
N ARG A 34 7.52 -9.77 -3.98
CA ARG A 34 7.44 -10.88 -3.02
C ARG A 34 6.00 -11.22 -2.62
N GLY A 35 5.03 -10.36 -2.93
CA GLY A 35 3.64 -10.50 -2.50
C GLY A 35 3.37 -10.06 -1.06
N GLU A 36 4.33 -9.41 -0.40
CA GLU A 36 4.18 -8.88 0.97
C GLU A 36 3.28 -7.64 1.00
N LEU A 37 3.26 -6.89 -0.11
CA LEU A 37 2.45 -5.69 -0.24
C LEU A 37 1.52 -5.82 -1.45
N PRO A 38 0.19 -5.88 -1.26
CA PRO A 38 -0.77 -5.90 -2.35
C PRO A 38 -0.69 -4.59 -3.15
N ALA A 39 -0.36 -4.70 -4.43
CA ALA A 39 -0.33 -3.54 -5.32
C ALA A 39 -0.91 -3.89 -6.69
N MET A 40 -1.68 -2.97 -7.24
CA MET A 40 -2.21 -3.05 -8.59
C MET A 40 -1.30 -2.27 -9.54
N ARG A 41 -0.83 -2.93 -10.60
CA ARG A 41 -0.09 -2.25 -11.66
C ARG A 41 -1.07 -1.53 -12.57
N VAL A 42 -1.00 -0.20 -12.59
CA VAL A 42 -1.78 0.65 -13.50
C VAL A 42 -0.82 1.31 -14.49
N GLY A 43 -0.71 0.69 -15.65
CA GLY A 43 0.24 1.08 -16.69
C GLY A 43 1.69 0.92 -16.24
N ARG A 44 2.39 2.05 -16.09
CA ARG A 44 3.80 2.12 -15.66
C ARG A 44 3.99 2.32 -14.15
N ARG A 45 2.91 2.58 -13.41
CA ARG A 45 2.96 2.87 -11.97
C ARG A 45 2.30 1.75 -11.18
N PHE A 46 2.76 1.58 -9.94
CA PHE A 46 2.11 0.73 -8.95
C PHE A 46 1.18 1.58 -8.11
N LYS A 47 -0.07 1.12 -7.98
CA LYS A 47 -1.08 1.70 -7.11
C LYS A 47 -1.33 0.73 -5.96
N ILE A 48 -1.04 1.19 -4.75
CA ILE A 48 -1.30 0.47 -3.51
C ILE A 48 -2.58 1.06 -2.93
N THR A 49 -3.50 0.25 -2.43
CA THR A 49 -4.67 0.83 -1.76
C THR A 49 -4.26 1.33 -0.37
N ARG A 50 -4.90 2.41 0.11
CA ARG A 50 -4.62 2.90 1.47
C ARG A 50 -4.87 1.83 2.53
N ASP A 51 -5.90 1.02 2.34
CA ASP A 51 -6.31 -0.08 3.24
C ASP A 51 -5.20 -1.13 3.34
N ASP A 52 -4.64 -1.57 2.20
CA ASP A 52 -3.53 -2.53 2.18
C ASP A 52 -2.26 -1.98 2.85
N LEU A 53 -1.96 -0.69 2.62
CA LEU A 53 -0.81 -0.04 3.24
C LEU A 53 -0.98 0.06 4.76
N ASP A 54 -2.19 0.38 5.23
CA ASP A 54 -2.50 0.48 6.66
C ASP A 54 -2.49 -0.89 7.33
N ALA A 55 -3.06 -1.91 6.67
CA ALA A 55 -3.01 -3.30 7.11
C ALA A 55 -1.55 -3.81 7.23
N TYR A 56 -0.69 -3.46 6.27
CA TYR A 56 0.73 -3.79 6.33
C TYR A 56 1.43 -3.09 7.51
N LYS A 57 1.15 -1.80 7.74
CA LYS A 57 1.68 -1.07 8.90
C LYS A 57 1.21 -1.69 10.22
N ALA A 58 -0.06 -2.03 10.32
CA ALA A 58 -0.62 -2.68 11.50
C ALA A 58 0.06 -4.03 11.76
N ALA A 59 0.23 -4.86 10.73
CA ALA A 59 0.93 -6.15 10.85
C ALA A 59 2.41 -5.98 11.25
N ALA A 60 3.10 -4.96 10.73
CA ALA A 60 4.49 -4.65 11.08
C ALA A 60 4.63 -4.18 12.54
N VAL A 61 3.66 -3.41 13.05
CA VAL A 61 3.66 -2.90 14.45
C VAL A 61 3.37 -4.01 15.47
N VAL A 62 2.58 -5.03 15.13
CA VAL A 62 2.27 -6.14 16.05
C VAL A 62 3.48 -7.08 16.30
N SER A 63 4.56 -6.93 15.53
CA SER A 63 5.77 -7.76 15.65
C SER A 63 6.92 -7.12 16.45
N ALA A 64 6.67 -5.98 17.12
CA ALA A 64 7.65 -5.25 17.93
C ALA A 64 7.22 -5.16 19.40
#